data_AF-A0A9E3I518-F1
#
_entry.id   AF-A0A9E3I518-F1
#
_cell.length_a   1.000
_cell.length_b   1.000
_cell.length_c   1.000
_cell.angle_alpha   90.00
_cell.angle_beta   90.00
_cell.angle_gamma   90.00
#
_symmetry.space_group_name_H-M   'P 1'
#
loop_
_entity.id
_entity.type
_entity.pdbx_description
1 polymer ?
#
loop_
_entity_poly.entity_id
_entity_poly.type
_entity_poly.pdbx_seq_one_letter_code
_entity_poly.pdbx_strand_id
1 'polypeptide(L)'
;MENKTVENTRYKILLIEDNKLDQQAFKRYVKDSDLPYDCTMTESVSQTKKILGAERFDVVIVDYMLEDGTAFDILGLTNNTPFLPWQSVCYRRHKDMQPLRPAGWQT
;
A
#
# COMPACT_ATOMS: atom_id res chain seq x y z
N MET A 1 -9.98 32.51 -17.25
CA MET A 1 -9.83 31.06 -17.48
C MET A 1 -8.48 30.69 -16.92
N GLU A 2 -8.45 30.15 -15.70
CA GLU A 2 -7.22 29.85 -14.99
C GLU A 2 -6.80 28.43 -15.39
N ASN A 3 -5.75 28.34 -16.21
CA ASN A 3 -5.15 27.07 -16.60
C ASN A 3 -4.43 26.50 -15.37
N LYS A 4 -5.11 25.60 -14.66
CA LYS A 4 -4.52 24.82 -13.59
C LYS A 4 -3.49 23.88 -14.21
N THR A 5 -2.22 24.25 -14.15
CA THR A 5 -1.09 23.36 -14.45
C THR A 5 -1.27 22.12 -13.59
N VAL A 6 -1.54 20.97 -14.21
CA VAL A 6 -1.59 19.70 -13.49
C VAL A 6 -0.16 19.41 -13.09
N GLU A 7 0.19 19.70 -11.85
CA GLU A 7 1.48 19.32 -11.30
C GLU A 7 1.56 17.80 -11.32
N ASN A 8 2.58 17.27 -12.03
CA ASN A 8 2.80 15.84 -12.18
C ASN A 8 3.46 15.27 -10.91
N THR A 9 2.87 15.59 -9.76
CA THR A 9 3.41 15.29 -8.44
C THR A 9 3.21 13.81 -8.16
N ARG A 10 4.31 13.07 -8.11
CA ARG A 10 4.30 11.66 -7.72
C ARG A 10 4.40 11.52 -6.21
N TYR A 11 3.57 10.66 -5.62
CA TYR A 11 3.55 10.37 -4.19
C TYR A 11 4.36 9.12 -3.89
N LYS A 12 5.26 9.19 -2.91
CA LYS A 12 6.04 8.05 -2.43
C LYS A 12 5.21 7.23 -1.46
N ILE A 13 4.87 6.01 -1.85
CA ILE A 13 4.03 5.10 -1.07
C ILE A 13 4.91 3.95 -0.57
N LEU A 14 4.91 3.70 0.73
CA LEU A 14 5.47 2.49 1.30
C LEU A 14 4.34 1.48 1.54
N LEU A 15 4.41 0.32 0.91
CA LEU A 15 3.54 -0.82 1.21
C LEU A 15 4.30 -1.85 2.05
N ILE A 16 3.68 -2.30 3.14
CA ILE A 16 4.21 -3.30 4.06
C ILE A 16 3.24 -4.47 4.09
N GLU A 17 3.61 -5.56 3.44
CA GLU A 17 2.74 -6.71 3.16
C GLU A 17 3.66 -7.92 2.96
N ASP A 18 3.50 -9.00 3.71
CA ASP A 18 4.35 -10.20 3.57
C ASP A 18 3.87 -11.11 2.42
N ASN A 19 2.61 -10.97 2.00
CA ASN A 19 2.06 -11.70 0.89
C ASN A 19 2.45 -11.12 -0.47
N LYS A 20 3.32 -11.84 -1.18
CA LYS A 20 3.80 -11.47 -2.53
C LYS A 20 2.70 -11.37 -3.59
N LEU A 21 1.61 -12.13 -3.46
CA LEU A 21 0.48 -12.03 -4.39
C LEU A 21 -0.24 -10.70 -4.21
N ASP A 22 -0.44 -10.27 -2.97
CA ASP A 22 -1.11 -9.01 -2.64
C ASP A 22 -0.24 -7.80 -3.03
N GLN A 23 1.07 -7.88 -2.79
CA GLN A 23 2.01 -6.90 -3.32
C GLN A 23 1.91 -6.77 -4.85
N GLN A 24 1.91 -7.90 -5.57
CA GLN A 24 1.82 -7.86 -7.03
C GLN A 24 0.47 -7.30 -7.51
N ALA A 25 -0.63 -7.66 -6.84
CA ALA A 25 -1.95 -7.13 -7.14
C ALA A 25 -1.98 -5.60 -6.98
N PHE A 26 -1.40 -5.07 -5.89
CA PHE A 26 -1.27 -3.63 -5.67
C PHE A 26 -0.45 -2.95 -6.76
N LYS A 27 0.73 -3.50 -7.08
CA LYS A 27 1.63 -2.93 -8.09
C LYS A 27 0.97 -2.87 -9.46
N ARG A 28 0.27 -3.95 -9.85
CA ARG A 28 -0.52 -3.99 -11.09
C ARG A 28 -1.60 -2.93 -11.06
N TYR A 29 -2.34 -2.82 -9.97
CA TYR A 29 -3.40 -1.82 -9.84
C TYR A 29 -2.89 -0.38 -10.02
N VAL A 30 -1.79 -0.02 -9.35
CA VAL A 30 -1.16 1.31 -9.47
C VAL A 30 -0.76 1.59 -10.92
N LYS A 31 -0.17 0.60 -11.59
CA LYS A 31 0.27 0.73 -12.98
C LYS A 31 -0.91 0.82 -13.96
N ASP A 32 -1.88 -0.09 -13.85
CA ASP A 32 -3.00 -0.21 -14.79
C ASP A 32 -3.97 0.97 -14.67
N SER A 33 -3.99 1.63 -13.51
CA SER A 33 -4.79 2.83 -13.26
C SER A 33 -4.02 4.14 -13.47
N ASP A 34 -2.77 4.08 -13.95
CA ASP A 34 -1.86 5.21 -14.17
C ASP A 34 -1.79 6.17 -12.97
N LEU A 35 -1.75 5.61 -11.76
CA LEU A 35 -1.69 6.42 -10.54
C LEU A 35 -0.30 7.03 -10.41
N PRO A 36 -0.19 8.30 -9.98
CA PRO A 36 1.10 8.98 -9.82
C PRO A 36 1.78 8.54 -8.52
N TYR A 37 1.94 7.23 -8.30
CA TYR A 37 2.52 6.67 -7.08
C TYR A 37 3.86 5.98 -7.39
N ASP A 38 4.86 6.31 -6.60
CA ASP A 38 6.14 5.61 -6.55
C ASP A 38 6.13 4.67 -5.34
N CYS A 39 5.89 3.39 -5.62
CA CYS A 39 5.69 2.38 -4.59
C CYS A 39 6.99 1.66 -4.23
N THR A 40 7.33 1.69 -2.95
CA THR A 40 8.34 0.84 -2.31
C THR A 40 7.61 -0.24 -1.51
N MET A 41 8.12 -1.48 -1.55
CA MET A 41 7.50 -2.65 -0.91
C MET A 41 8.45 -3.28 0.10
N THR A 42 7.92 -3.66 1.27
CA THR A 42 8.65 -4.40 2.31
C THR A 42 7.79 -5.53 2.86
N GLU A 43 8.43 -6.62 3.26
CA GLU A 43 7.74 -7.85 3.72
C GLU A 43 7.68 -7.96 5.25
N SER A 44 8.40 -7.11 5.99
CA SER A 44 8.59 -7.27 7.44
C SER A 44 8.83 -5.95 8.17
N VAL A 45 8.49 -5.92 9.45
CA VAL A 45 8.76 -4.81 10.39
C VAL A 45 10.25 -4.48 10.42
N SER A 46 11.11 -5.50 10.47
CA SER A 46 12.57 -5.33 10.50
C SER A 46 13.13 -4.70 9.23
N GLN A 47 12.60 -5.05 8.04
CA GLN A 47 12.95 -4.39 6.79
C GLN A 47 12.41 -2.95 6.73
N THR A 48 11.15 -2.75 7.13
CA THR A 48 10.52 -1.42 7.20
C THR A 48 11.32 -0.45 8.07
N LYS A 49 11.76 -0.88 9.25
CA LYS A 49 12.57 -0.06 10.18
C LYS A 49 13.82 0.52 9.52
N LYS A 50 14.49 -0.27 8.68
CA LYS A 50 15.70 0.17 7.94
C LYS A 50 15.35 1.23 6.90
N ILE A 51 14.25 1.03 6.17
CA ILE A 51 13.84 1.92 5.08
C ILE A 51 13.27 3.24 5.62
N LEU A 52 12.45 3.22 6.67
CA LEU A 52 11.93 4.44 7.30
C LEU A 52 13.04 5.29 7.93
N GLY A 53 14.19 4.69 8.28
CA GLY A 53 15.36 5.43 8.74
C GLY A 53 16.16 6.10 7.60
N ALA A 54 16.05 5.60 6.37
CA ALA A 54 16.80 6.08 5.21
C ALA A 54 16.00 7.02 4.31
N GLU A 55 14.68 6.82 4.23
CA GLU A 55 13.81 7.49 3.26
C GLU A 55 12.51 7.97 3.93
N ARG A 56 11.91 9.02 3.34
CA ARG A 56 10.60 9.53 3.72
C ARG A 56 9.56 9.15 2.67
N PHE A 57 8.36 8.85 3.17
CA PHE A 57 7.20 8.48 2.37
C PHE A 57 6.07 9.45 2.66
N ASP A 58 5.20 9.66 1.67
CA ASP A 58 4.01 10.49 1.82
C ASP A 58 2.87 9.72 2.48
N VAL A 59 2.83 8.39 2.26
CA VAL A 59 1.85 7.48 2.87
C VAL A 59 2.52 6.14 3.15
N VAL A 60 2.20 5.58 4.31
CA VAL A 60 2.54 4.19 4.66
C VAL A 60 1.24 3.38 4.69
N ILE A 61 1.22 2.32 3.89
CA ILE A 61 0.15 1.32 3.86
C ILE A 61 0.70 0.02 4.42
N VAL A 62 0.02 -0.59 5.38
CA VAL A 62 0.56 -1.76 6.10
C VAL A 62 -0.50 -2.78 6.46
N ASP A 63 -0.22 -4.05 6.23
CA ASP A 63 -1.06 -5.11 6.78
C ASP A 63 -0.90 -5.22 8.30
N TYR A 64 -1.99 -5.59 8.96
CA TYR A 64 -2.05 -5.61 10.42
C TYR A 64 -1.08 -6.64 11.01
N MET A 65 -1.07 -7.83 10.42
CA MET A 65 -0.21 -8.96 10.81
C MET A 65 0.92 -9.08 9.79
N LEU A 66 2.15 -9.16 10.28
CA LEU A 66 3.33 -9.45 9.48
C LEU A 66 4.07 -10.62 10.13
N GLU A 67 4.92 -11.29 9.36
CA GLU A 67 5.69 -12.44 9.85
C GLU A 67 6.50 -12.15 11.14
N ASP A 68 7.08 -10.95 11.27
CA ASP A 68 7.98 -10.57 12.38
C ASP A 68 7.41 -9.49 13.32
N GLY A 69 6.11 -9.23 13.26
CA GLY A 69 5.45 -8.28 14.16
C GLY A 69 4.11 -7.78 13.65
N THR A 70 3.72 -6.58 14.09
CA THR A 70 2.42 -5.98 13.78
C THR A 70 2.57 -4.57 13.24
N ALA A 71 1.51 -4.07 12.61
CA ALA A 71 1.41 -2.67 12.19
C ALA A 71 1.73 -1.66 13.33
N PHE A 72 1.43 -2.00 14.58
CA PHE A 72 1.71 -1.13 15.75
C PHE A 72 3.22 -0.96 16.02
N ASP A 73 4.03 -1.96 15.70
CA ASP A 73 5.49 -1.88 15.84
C ASP A 73 6.12 -0.88 14.87
N ILE A 74 5.36 -0.49 13.84
CA ILE A 74 5.76 0.48 12.81
C ILE A 74 5.11 1.85 13.06
N LEU A 75 3.89 1.91 13.60
CA LEU A 75 3.13 3.14 13.81
C LEU A 75 3.93 4.22 14.57
N GLY A 76 4.71 3.82 15.58
CA GLY A 76 5.57 4.75 16.34
C GLY A 76 6.73 5.34 15.54
N LEU A 77 7.04 4.80 14.36
CA LEU A 77 8.18 5.21 13.53
C LEU A 77 7.78 6.19 12.42
N THR A 78 6.49 6.32 12.11
CA THR A 78 6.05 7.03 10.91
C THR A 78 5.95 8.55 11.08
N ASN A 79 6.30 9.14 12.24
CA ASN A 79 6.47 10.60 12.49
C ASN A 79 5.55 11.51 11.64
N ASN A 80 4.23 11.44 11.89
CA ASN A 80 3.18 12.22 11.23
C ASN A 80 2.88 11.87 9.76
N THR A 81 3.48 10.81 9.22
CA THR A 81 3.11 10.26 7.92
C THR A 81 1.77 9.54 8.04
N PRO A 82 0.79 9.84 7.16
CA PRO A 82 -0.47 9.11 7.08
C PRO A 82 -0.25 7.59 7.04
N PHE A 83 -0.93 6.90 7.95
CA PHE A 83 -0.81 5.47 8.18
C PHE A 83 -2.14 4.80 7.88
N LEU A 84 -2.16 3.92 6.88
CA LEU A 84 -3.37 3.26 6.39
C LEU A 84 -3.26 1.74 6.57
N PRO A 85 -4.14 1.12 7.39
CA PRO A 85 -4.22 -0.33 7.46
C PRO A 85 -4.65 -0.94 6.11
N TRP A 86 -3.95 -1.97 5.63
CA TRP A 86 -4.21 -2.66 4.36
C TRP A 86 -5.64 -3.19 4.27
N GLN A 87 -6.18 -3.72 5.36
CA GLN A 87 -7.58 -4.15 5.42
C GLN A 87 -8.56 -3.01 5.10
N SER A 88 -8.24 -1.76 5.42
CA SER A 88 -9.08 -0.61 5.04
C SER A 88 -9.00 -0.30 3.54
N VAL A 89 -7.84 -0.58 2.93
CA VAL A 89 -7.61 -0.45 1.49
C VAL A 89 -8.37 -1.53 0.72
N CYS A 90 -8.31 -2.79 1.18
CA CYS A 90 -9.04 -3.92 0.60
C CYS A 90 -10.56 -3.82 0.82
N TYR A 91 -11.01 -3.41 2.01
CA TYR A 91 -12.43 -3.38 2.36
C TYR A 91 -13.22 -2.32 1.57
N ARG A 92 -12.59 -1.18 1.24
CA ARG A 92 -13.22 -0.16 0.38
C ARG A 92 -13.57 -0.72 -1.00
N ARG A 93 -12.97 -1.84 -1.42
CA ARG A 93 -13.28 -2.52 -2.68
C ARG A 93 -14.14 -3.76 -2.59
N HIS A 94 -14.41 -4.32 -1.40
CA HIS A 94 -15.31 -5.49 -1.34
C HIS A 94 -16.74 -5.18 -1.84
N LYS A 95 -17.13 -3.90 -1.88
CA LYS A 95 -18.38 -3.42 -2.49
C LYS A 95 -18.29 -3.16 -4.00
N ASP A 96 -17.11 -2.91 -4.54
CA ASP A 96 -16.91 -2.56 -5.96
C ASP A 96 -16.27 -3.70 -6.79
N MET A 97 -15.75 -4.75 -6.15
CA MET A 97 -15.09 -5.92 -6.78
C MET A 97 -15.96 -7.20 -6.81
N GLN A 98 -17.29 -7.10 -6.75
CA GLN A 98 -18.14 -8.16 -7.31
C GLN A 98 -18.29 -7.93 -8.82
N PRO A 99 -17.22 -8.13 -9.62
CA PRO A 99 -17.23 -9.32 -10.46
C PRO A 99 -15.80 -9.80 -10.81
N LEU A 100 -15.04 -10.33 -9.86
CA LEU A 100 -13.88 -11.17 -10.19
C LEU A 100 -13.89 -12.45 -9.35
N ARG A 101 -14.98 -13.22 -9.48
CA ARG A 101 -14.90 -14.66 -9.25
C ARG A 101 -14.48 -15.30 -10.57
N PRO A 102 -13.32 -15.94 -10.68
CA PRO A 102 -13.08 -16.89 -11.76
C PRO A 102 -14.15 -17.97 -11.66
N ALA A 103 -14.84 -18.24 -12.76
CA ALA A 103 -15.72 -19.39 -12.87
C ALA A 103 -14.89 -20.65 -12.58
N GLY A 104 -15.14 -21.34 -11.46
CA GLY A 104 -14.49 -22.64 -11.21
C GLY A 104 -14.33 -23.12 -9.77
N TRP A 105 -14.64 -22.34 -8.74
CA TRP A 105 -14.48 -22.83 -7.36
C TRP A 105 -15.86 -22.99 -6.68
N GLN A 106 -16.50 -24.13 -6.95
CA GLN A 106 -17.33 -24.88 -6.01
C GLN A 106 -16.39 -25.96 -5.44
N THR A 107 -16.30 -26.30 -4.16
CA THR A 107 -17.19 -26.27 -2.99
C THR A 107 -16.36 -26.07 -1.73
#